data_AF-A0A926BZ00-F1
#
_entry.id   AF-A0A926BZ00-F1
#
_cell.length_a   1.000
_cell.length_b   1.000
_cell.length_c   1.000
_cell.angle_alpha   90.00
_cell.angle_beta   90.00
_cell.angle_gamma   90.00
#
_symmetry.space_group_name_H-M   'P 1'
#
loop_
_entity.id
_entity.type
_entity.pdbx_description
1 polymer ?
#
loop_
_entity_poly.entity_id
_entity_poly.type
_entity_poly.pdbx_seq_one_letter_code
_entity_poly.pdbx_strand_id
1 'polypeptide(L)' 'PNGKPKAIIAHTVKGKGVSYMENKMEWHYLPMTADQYQEAVADVSERYAVLQPA' A
#
# COMPACT_ATOMS: atom_id res chain seq x y z
N PRO A 1 8.89 -2.64 -31.32
CA PRO A 1 7.44 -2.44 -31.08
C PRO A 1 6.61 -3.32 -32.03
N ASN A 2 5.70 -4.16 -31.52
CA ASN A 2 4.99 -5.18 -32.31
C ASN A 2 3.54 -4.81 -32.68
N GLY A 3 3.16 -3.54 -32.54
CA GLY A 3 1.84 -3.02 -32.93
C GLY A 3 0.64 -3.57 -32.14
N LYS A 4 0.86 -4.35 -31.09
CA LYS A 4 -0.20 -4.97 -30.28
C LYS A 4 -0.38 -4.26 -28.94
N PRO A 5 -1.61 -4.23 -28.38
CA PRO A 5 -1.84 -3.81 -27.00
C PRO A 5 -0.97 -4.61 -26.02
N LYS A 6 -0.53 -3.95 -24.96
CA LYS A 6 0.21 -4.58 -23.86
C LYS A 6 -0.59 -4.41 -22.58
N ALA A 7 -0.70 -5.47 -21.80
CA ALA A 7 -1.26 -5.46 -20.46
C ALA A 7 -0.25 -6.08 -19.50
N ILE A 8 -0.14 -5.49 -18.30
CA ILE A 8 0.62 -6.06 -17.19
C ILE A 8 -0.41 -6.44 -16.13
N ILE A 9 -0.48 -7.72 -15.80
CA ILE A 9 -1.26 -8.19 -14.66
C ILE A 9 -0.33 -8.11 -13.45
N ALA A 10 -0.46 -7.04 -12.67
CA ALA A 10 0.32 -6.85 -11.47
C ALA A 10 -0.30 -7.62 -10.30
N HIS A 11 0.45 -8.56 -9.73
CA HIS A 11 0.05 -9.21 -8.49
C HIS A 11 0.30 -8.26 -7.31
N THR A 12 -0.77 -7.76 -6.70
CA THR A 12 -0.72 -6.77 -5.61
C THR A 12 -1.31 -7.32 -4.31
N VAL A 13 -0.98 -6.66 -3.20
CA VAL A 13 -1.65 -6.84 -1.91
C VAL A 13 -2.43 -5.56 -1.60
N LYS A 14 -3.75 -5.65 -1.39
CA LYS A 14 -4.55 -4.49 -0.98
C LYS A 14 -4.10 -4.04 0.41
N GLY A 15 -3.81 -2.75 0.57
CA GLY A 15 -3.30 -2.21 1.84
C GLY A 15 -1.82 -2.54 2.12
N LYS A 16 -1.03 -2.90 1.09
CA LYS A 16 0.40 -3.23 1.25
C LYS A 16 1.13 -2.17 2.04
N GLY A 17 1.86 -2.59 3.07
CA GLY A 17 2.71 -1.71 3.87
C GLY A 17 2.05 -1.10 5.10
N VAL A 18 0.77 -1.38 5.36
CA VAL A 18 0.10 -1.09 6.63
C VAL A 18 -0.41 -2.42 7.21
N SER A 19 0.11 -2.78 8.37
CA SER A 19 -0.02 -4.12 8.97
C SER A 19 -1.47 -4.55 9.16
N TYR A 20 -2.32 -3.65 9.64
CA TYR A 20 -3.74 -3.92 9.87
C TYR A 20 -4.61 -3.81 8.59
N MET A 21 -4.05 -3.38 7.45
CA MET A 21 -4.78 -3.22 6.19
C MET A 21 -4.55 -4.33 5.16
N GLU A 22 -3.46 -5.09 5.25
CA GLU A 22 -3.12 -6.08 4.22
C GLU A 22 -4.21 -7.15 4.05
N ASN A 23 -4.76 -7.24 2.84
CA ASN A 23 -5.83 -8.19 2.44
C ASN A 23 -7.12 -8.09 3.26
N LYS A 24 -7.46 -6.90 3.75
CA LYS A 24 -8.67 -6.64 4.55
C LYS A 24 -9.73 -5.89 3.76
N MET A 25 -11.00 -6.30 3.87
CA MET A 25 -12.12 -5.75 3.09
C MET A 25 -12.52 -4.36 3.58
N GLU A 26 -12.52 -4.19 4.89
CA GLU A 26 -12.88 -2.99 5.66
C GLU A 26 -12.21 -1.73 5.10
N TRP A 27 -10.93 -1.85 4.74
CA TRP A 27 -10.12 -0.76 4.16
C TRP A 27 -10.37 -0.50 2.68
N HIS A 28 -11.49 -0.98 2.13
CA HIS A 28 -11.99 -0.49 0.84
C HIS A 28 -12.70 0.85 0.99
N TYR A 29 -13.40 1.07 2.12
CA TYR A 29 -14.31 2.20 2.29
C TYR A 29 -14.33 2.80 3.69
N LEU A 30 -13.80 2.11 4.71
CA LEU A 30 -13.77 2.67 6.06
C LEU A 30 -12.64 3.70 6.20
N PRO A 31 -12.91 4.87 6.80
CA PRO A 31 -11.87 5.82 7.15
C PRO A 31 -11.05 5.33 8.34
N MET A 32 -9.81 5.81 8.46
CA MET A 32 -8.98 5.60 9.64
C MET A 32 -9.41 6.55 10.77
N THR A 33 -9.20 6.11 12.01
CA THR A 33 -9.09 7.02 13.16
C THR A 33 -7.74 7.75 13.15
N ALA A 34 -7.58 8.73 14.03
CA ALA A 34 -6.30 9.43 14.20
C ALA A 34 -5.18 8.47 14.63
N ASP A 35 -5.46 7.55 15.56
CA ASP A 35 -4.47 6.58 16.06
C ASP A 35 -4.05 5.60 14.96
N GLN A 36 -5.02 5.08 14.19
CA GLN A 36 -4.77 4.21 13.05
C GLN A 36 -3.93 4.92 11.98
N TYR A 37 -4.18 6.20 11.73
CA TYR A 37 -3.36 6.98 10.82
C TYR A 37 -1.89 7.06 11.30
N GLN A 38 -1.65 7.32 12.59
CA GLN A 38 -0.29 7.35 13.13
C GLN A 38 0.41 5.99 13.02
N GLU A 39 -0.32 4.90 13.30
CA GLU A 39 0.17 3.53 13.12
C GLU A 39 0.52 3.24 11.66
N ALA A 40 -0.34 3.61 10.70
CA ALA A 40 -0.07 3.44 9.28
C ALA A 40 1.16 4.23 8.81
N VAL A 41 1.35 5.45 9.31
CA VAL A 41 2.55 6.25 9.01
C VAL A 41 3.80 5.58 9.58
N ALA A 42 3.74 5.05 10.80
CA ALA A 42 4.85 4.31 11.39
C ALA A 42 5.18 3.05 10.58
N ASP A 43 4.18 2.23 10.23
CA ASP A 43 4.34 1.01 9.42
C ASP A 43 5.00 1.31 8.06
N VAL A 44 4.49 2.32 7.34
CA VAL A 44 5.03 2.72 6.03
C VAL A 44 6.44 3.27 6.18
N SER A 45 6.69 4.09 7.20
CA SER A 45 8.01 4.65 7.46
C SER A 45 9.01 3.56 7.79
N GLU A 46 8.71 2.66 8.72
CA GLU A 46 9.59 1.55 9.07
C GLU A 46 9.90 0.67 7.84
N ARG A 47 8.87 0.37 7.04
CA ARG A 47 9.00 -0.53 5.90
C ARG A 47 9.74 0.07 4.70
N TYR A 48 9.64 1.39 4.50
CA TYR A 48 10.14 2.07 3.30
C TYR A 48 11.10 3.23 3.57
N ALA A 49 11.51 3.50 4.82
CA ALA A 49 12.46 4.56 5.17
C ALA A 49 13.83 4.44 4.46
N VAL A 50 14.15 3.28 3.90
CA VAL A 50 15.36 3.08 3.09
C VAL A 50 15.21 3.62 1.64
N LEU A 51 14.04 4.14 1.26
CA LEU A 51 13.75 4.62 -0.10
C LEU A 51 13.67 6.15 -0.23
N GLN A 52 14.09 6.94 0.77
CA GLN A 52 14.36 8.37 0.53
C GLN A 52 15.75 8.50 -0.12
N PRO A 53 15.87 8.87 -1.41
CA PRO A 53 17.16 9.08 -2.03
C PRO A 53 17.77 10.40 -1.51
N ALA A 54 19.10 10.44 -1.50
CA ALA A 54 19.85 11.70 -1.60
C ALA A 54 19.59 12.37 -2.96
#